data_AF-A0A3M1GNI8-F1
#
_entry.id   AF-A0A3M1GNI8-F1
#
_cell.length_a   1.000
_cell.length_b   1.000
_cell.length_c   1.000
_cell.angle_alpha   90.00
_cell.angle_beta   90.00
_cell.angle_gamma   90.00
#
_symmetry.space_group_name_H-M   'P 1'
#
loop_
_entity.id
_entity.type
_entity.pdbx_description
1 polymer ?
#
loop_
_entity_poly.entity_id
_entity_poly.type
_entity_poly.pdbx_seq_one_letter_code
_entity_poly.pdbx_strand_id
1 'polypeptide(L)' 'TLHQPLHQAMAVLATAPHPDTARQFVDFVAGPQGQQVLRQYGFLPPGASQ' A
#
# COMPACT_ATOMS: atom_id res chain seq x y z
N THR A 1 -19.11 -3.84 -16.27
CA THR A 1 -18.15 -2.80 -15.86
C THR A 1 -17.20 -2.55 -17.02
N LEU A 2 -16.66 -1.33 -17.16
CA LEU A 2 -15.82 -0.98 -18.31
C LEU A 2 -14.40 -1.62 -18.24
N HIS A 3 -13.97 -1.99 -17.03
CA HIS A 3 -12.64 -2.54 -16.74
C HIS A 3 -12.68 -3.52 -15.55
N GLN A 4 -11.59 -4.25 -15.36
CA GLN A 4 -11.30 -4.98 -14.13
C GLN A 4 -10.92 -4.01 -12.99
N PRO A 5 -11.06 -4.43 -11.71
CA PRO A 5 -10.59 -3.63 -10.58
C PRO A 5 -9.11 -3.28 -10.71
N LEU A 6 -8.76 -2.05 -10.35
CA LEU A 6 -7.36 -1.61 -10.31
C LEU A 6 -6.70 -2.17 -9.05
N HIS A 7 -5.69 -3.01 -9.25
CA HIS A 7 -4.86 -3.54 -8.16
C HIS A 7 -3.59 -2.70 -8.05
N GLN A 8 -3.47 -1.95 -6.95
CA GLN A 8 -2.27 -1.18 -6.63
C GLN A 8 -1.34 -1.99 -5.73
N ALA A 9 -0.04 -1.87 -5.98
CA ALA A 9 1.00 -2.54 -5.22
C ALA A 9 2.13 -1.58 -4.88
N MET A 10 2.90 -1.93 -3.86
CA MET A 10 4.08 -1.19 -3.41
C MET A 10 5.23 -2.19 -3.28
N ALA A 11 6.44 -1.77 -3.65
CA ALA A 11 7.62 -2.60 -3.61
C ALA A 11 8.85 -1.78 -3.19
N VAL A 12 9.80 -2.45 -2.53
CA VAL A 12 11.14 -1.91 -2.27
C VAL A 12 12.05 -2.29 -3.43
N LEU A 13 12.70 -1.30 -4.05
CA LEU A 13 13.66 -1.56 -5.12
C LEU A 13 14.89 -2.30 -4.59
N ALA A 14 15.38 -3.27 -5.35
CA ALA A 14 16.59 -4.01 -5.00
C ALA A 14 17.83 -3.09 -4.86
N THR A 15 17.84 -1.96 -5.57
CA THR A 15 18.92 -0.96 -5.56
C THR A 15 18.60 0.26 -4.70
N ALA A 16 17.62 0.17 -3.79
CA ALA A 16 17.27 1.30 -2.93
C ALA A 16 18.49 1.75 -2.10
N PRO A 17 18.79 3.05 -2.04
CA PRO A 17 19.93 3.56 -1.28
C PRO A 17 19.78 3.35 0.24
N HIS A 18 18.53 3.22 0.71
CA HIS A 18 18.19 2.99 2.12
C HIS A 18 17.11 1.90 2.22
N PRO A 19 17.47 0.61 2.02
CA PRO A 19 16.49 -0.47 1.91
C PRO A 19 15.72 -0.72 3.22
N ASP A 20 16.37 -0.52 4.37
CA ASP A 20 15.72 -0.73 5.67
C ASP A 20 14.69 0.35 5.99
N THR A 21 14.99 1.62 5.68
CA THR A 21 14.03 2.72 5.80
C THR A 21 12.85 2.51 4.84
N ALA A 22 13.11 2.03 3.61
CA ALA A 22 12.04 1.71 2.67
C ALA A 22 11.13 0.58 3.19
N ARG A 23 11.69 -0.46 3.80
CA ARG A 23 10.90 -1.54 4.45
C ARG A 23 10.06 -1.00 5.60
N GLN A 24 10.66 -0.19 6.49
CA GLN A 24 9.93 0.45 7.58
C GLN A 24 8.76 1.30 7.08
N PHE A 25 8.94 2.00 5.95
CA PHE A 25 7.85 2.75 5.33
C PHE A 25 6.74 1.83 4.79
N VAL A 26 7.09 0.74 4.11
CA VAL A 26 6.12 -0.27 3.66
C VAL A 26 5.34 -0.84 4.84
N ASP A 27 6.03 -1.21 5.93
CA ASP A 27 5.43 -1.74 7.15
C ASP A 27 4.48 -0.72 7.80
N PHE A 28 4.86 0.56 7.83
CA PHE A 28 4.01 1.63 8.32
C PHE A 28 2.73 1.77 7.49
N VAL A 29 2.85 1.83 6.16
CA VAL A 29 1.71 1.98 5.24
C VAL A 29 0.77 0.77 5.34
N ALA A 30 1.34 -0.44 5.46
CA ALA A 30 0.57 -1.68 5.64
C ALA A 30 -0.05 -1.82 7.03
N GLY A 31 0.50 -1.15 8.04
CA GLY A 31 0.04 -1.18 9.43
C GLY A 31 -1.24 -0.35 9.68
N PRO A 32 -1.78 -0.40 10.91
CA PRO A 32 -3.08 0.18 11.25
C PRO A 32 -3.19 1.68 10.93
N GLN A 33 -2.14 2.44 11.25
CA GLN A 33 -2.12 3.89 11.02
C GLN A 33 -2.09 4.22 9.51
N GLY A 34 -1.22 3.56 8.75
CA GLY A 34 -1.15 3.74 7.30
C GLY A 34 -2.45 3.36 6.61
N GLN A 35 -3.04 2.23 7.00
CA GLN A 35 -4.35 1.79 6.51
C GLN A 35 -5.47 2.76 6.83
N GLN A 36 -5.46 3.41 8.00
CA GLN A 36 -6.44 4.44 8.32
C GLN A 36 -6.33 5.64 7.36
N VAL A 37 -5.11 6.09 7.05
CA VAL A 37 -4.89 7.18 6.08
C VAL A 37 -5.37 6.76 4.69
N LEU A 38 -4.98 5.57 4.21
CA LEU A 38 -5.37 5.07 2.89
C LEU A 38 -6.90 5.00 2.71
N ARG A 39 -7.62 4.54 3.74
CA ARG A 39 -9.09 4.48 3.72
C ARG A 39 -9.76 5.85 3.57
N GLN A 40 -9.18 6.91 4.14
CA GLN A 40 -9.72 8.28 3.99
C GLN A 40 -9.78 8.72 2.52
N TYR A 41 -8.94 8.14 1.67
CA TYR A 41 -8.86 8.43 0.24
C TYR A 41 -9.42 7.31 -0.65
N GLY A 42 -10.13 6.32 -0.08
CA GLY A 42 -10.76 5.25 -0.84
C GLY A 42 -9.81 4.11 -1.28
N PHE A 43 -8.60 4.06 -0.73
CA PHE A 43 -7.69 2.93 -0.94
C PHE A 43 -7.98 1.84 0.09
N LEU A 44 -8.37 0.66 -0.40
CA LEU A 44 -8.71 -0.48 0.43
C LEU A 44 -7.73 -1.64 0.20
N PRO A 45 -7.45 -2.46 1.23
CA PRO A 45 -6.70 -3.70 1.06
C PRO A 45 -7.37 -4.63 0.04
N PRO A 46 -6.60 -5.46 -0.69
CA PRO A 46 -7.17 -6.50 -1.54
C PRO A 46 -8.14 -7.40 -0.76
N GLY A 47 -9.33 -7.62 -1.31
CA GLY A 47 -10.37 -8.44 -0.68
C GLY A 47 -11.24 -7.72 0.35
N ALA A 48 -10.96 -6.45 0.66
CA ALA A 48 -11.93 -5.63 1.37
C ALA A 48 -13.10 -5.28 0.44
N SER A 49 -14.32 -5.55 0.91
CA SER A 49 -15.54 -5.02 0.30
C SER A 49 -15.61 -3.52 0.57
N GLN A 50 -15.93 -2.73 -0.46
CA GLN A 50 -16.31 -1.32 -0.28
C GLN A 50 -17.60 -1.21 0.53
#